data_AF-A0A5C3EDT6-F1
#
_entry.id   AF-A0A5C3EDT6-F1
#
_cell.length_a   1.000
_cell.length_b   1.000
_cell.length_c   1.000
_cell.angle_alpha   90.00
_cell.angle_beta   90.00
_cell.angle_gamma   90.00
#
_symmetry.space_group_name_H-M   'P 1'
#
loop_
_entity.id
_entity.type
_entity.pdbx_description
1 polymer ?
#
loop_
_entity_poly.entity_id
_entity_poly.type
_entity_poly.pdbx_seq_one_letter_code
_entity_poly.pdbx_strand_id
1 'polypeptide(L)'
;MDPGAGSSNRIPGLTFSQLENGYFQRNPSFSAVHPSYLTSNYDETLFYDGKPIFRFRKDTNPIAEYKLQQAFADFGGFHAQVSGSNRVISIAKHPSNPEIAALEAPAASDVVAGVMRAEQTGRTFGRNAASIAHGWGASTVPMRRGRFGRSKPARSPPSWEVIHASTPSDGNADLRYLRQQRDENRFMRFINDAGTLSLGISANAEGKIQHQHFDIHNGRVLFHGF
;
A
#
# COMPACT_ATOMS: atom_id res chain seq x y z
N MET A 1 1.04 -10.76 -53.31
CA MET A 1 0.73 -11.54 -52.10
C MET A 1 1.70 -11.07 -51.04
N ASP A 2 1.21 -10.30 -50.08
CA ASP A 2 2.00 -9.72 -49.00
C ASP A 2 1.41 -10.25 -47.69
N PRO A 3 2.15 -11.01 -46.86
CA PRO A 3 1.59 -11.59 -45.65
C PRO A 3 1.44 -10.50 -44.59
N GLY A 4 0.18 -10.28 -44.19
CA GLY A 4 -0.24 -9.27 -43.22
C GLY A 4 0.56 -9.32 -41.92
N ALA A 5 0.95 -8.11 -41.51
CA ALA A 5 1.56 -7.80 -40.24
C ALA A 5 0.81 -8.45 -39.07
N GLY A 6 1.55 -9.18 -38.24
CA GLY A 6 1.05 -9.74 -36.99
C GLY A 6 0.43 -8.64 -36.14
N SER A 7 -0.86 -8.79 -35.84
CA SER A 7 -1.54 -8.03 -34.80
C SER A 7 -0.84 -8.31 -33.47
N SER A 8 0.01 -7.37 -33.04
CA SER A 8 0.46 -7.33 -31.66
C SER A 8 -0.78 -7.19 -30.80
N ASN A 9 -1.21 -8.27 -30.13
CA ASN A 9 -2.21 -8.25 -29.06
C ASN A 9 -1.69 -7.35 -27.94
N ARG A 10 -1.84 -6.03 -28.08
CA ARG A 10 -1.61 -5.09 -26.99
C ARG A 10 -2.74 -5.35 -26.00
N ILE A 11 -2.41 -5.91 -24.84
CA ILE A 11 -3.31 -5.95 -23.69
C ILE A 11 -3.76 -4.49 -23.47
N PRO A 12 -5.07 -4.19 -23.53
CA PRO A 12 -5.53 -2.83 -23.34
C PRO A 12 -5.08 -2.32 -21.97
N GLY A 13 -4.54 -1.11 -21.95
CA GLY A 13 -4.12 -0.43 -20.75
C GLY A 13 -4.69 0.97 -20.72
N LEU A 14 -4.97 1.46 -19.52
CA LEU A 14 -5.51 2.79 -19.29
C LEU A 14 -4.39 3.71 -18.81
N THR A 15 -4.35 4.90 -19.40
CA THR A 15 -3.48 6.02 -19.02
C THR A 15 -4.10 6.82 -17.87
N PHE A 16 -3.32 7.66 -17.19
CA PHE A 16 -3.84 8.49 -16.10
C PHE A 16 -4.95 9.42 -16.59
N SER A 17 -4.74 10.07 -17.74
CA SER A 17 -5.73 10.95 -18.34
C SER A 17 -7.03 10.21 -18.70
N GLN A 18 -6.96 8.97 -19.17
CA GLN A 18 -8.16 8.16 -19.41
C GLN A 18 -8.90 7.84 -18.10
N LEU A 19 -8.19 7.53 -17.02
CA LEU A 19 -8.83 7.32 -15.71
C LEU A 19 -9.48 8.60 -15.19
N GLU A 20 -8.80 9.73 -15.29
CA GLU A 20 -9.29 11.05 -14.89
C GLU A 20 -10.54 11.48 -15.69
N ASN A 21 -10.65 11.03 -16.94
CA ASN A 21 -11.82 11.26 -17.80
C ASN A 21 -12.87 10.14 -17.71
N GLY A 22 -12.80 9.23 -16.74
CA GLY A 22 -13.83 8.24 -16.47
C GLY A 22 -13.89 7.05 -17.44
N TYR A 23 -12.80 6.74 -18.17
CA TYR A 23 -12.76 5.61 -19.10
C TYR A 23 -12.72 4.24 -18.39
N PHE A 24 -12.42 4.20 -17.09
CA PHE A 24 -12.49 2.96 -16.34
C PHE A 24 -13.94 2.58 -16.08
N GLN A 25 -14.34 1.42 -16.61
CA GLN A 25 -15.64 0.83 -16.36
C GLN A 25 -15.45 -0.51 -15.68
N ARG A 26 -16.07 -0.73 -14.52
CA ARG A 26 -15.98 -2.01 -13.81
C ARG A 26 -16.46 -3.14 -14.72
N ASN A 27 -15.65 -4.18 -14.83
CA ASN A 27 -16.06 -5.44 -15.42
C ASN A 27 -16.53 -6.42 -14.33
N PRO A 28 -17.84 -6.79 -14.28
CA PRO A 28 -18.37 -7.67 -13.26
C PRO A 28 -17.85 -9.12 -13.34
N SER A 29 -17.16 -9.50 -14.42
CA SER A 29 -16.53 -10.83 -14.52
C SER A 29 -15.31 -11.00 -13.62
N PHE A 30 -14.75 -9.91 -13.08
CA PHE A 30 -13.65 -9.96 -12.13
C PHE A 30 -14.17 -10.19 -10.72
N SER A 31 -13.67 -11.24 -10.10
CA SER A 31 -13.96 -11.59 -8.71
C SER A 31 -12.73 -11.40 -7.84
N ALA A 32 -12.95 -11.08 -6.57
CA ALA A 32 -11.87 -10.99 -5.59
C ALA A 32 -11.11 -12.32 -5.54
N VAL A 33 -9.78 -12.27 -5.60
CA VAL A 33 -8.96 -13.48 -5.42
C VAL A 33 -8.98 -13.92 -3.96
N HIS A 34 -8.70 -15.20 -3.72
CA HIS A 34 -8.56 -15.71 -2.37
C HIS A 34 -7.42 -14.97 -1.64
N PRO A 35 -7.57 -14.60 -0.34
CA PRO A 35 -6.60 -13.77 0.39
C PRO A 35 -5.15 -14.27 0.34
N SER A 36 -4.93 -15.59 0.23
CA SER A 36 -3.60 -16.18 0.10
C SER A 36 -2.83 -15.73 -1.16
N TYR A 37 -3.52 -15.29 -2.21
CA TYR A 37 -2.92 -14.81 -3.46
C TYR A 37 -2.73 -13.29 -3.50
N LEU A 38 -3.27 -12.54 -2.53
CA LEU A 38 -3.12 -11.09 -2.51
C LEU A 38 -1.65 -10.69 -2.32
N THR A 39 -0.92 -11.41 -1.47
CA THR A 39 0.51 -11.17 -1.26
C THR A 39 1.31 -11.35 -2.55
N SER A 40 1.02 -12.36 -3.38
CA SER A 40 1.73 -12.55 -4.65
C SER A 40 1.35 -11.53 -5.72
N ASN A 41 0.09 -11.09 -5.74
CA ASN A 41 -0.41 -10.16 -6.76
C ASN A 41 -0.04 -8.69 -6.47
N TYR A 42 0.18 -8.35 -5.20
CA TYR A 42 0.42 -6.98 -4.74
C TYR A 42 1.68 -6.83 -3.87
N ASP A 43 2.65 -7.75 -3.99
CA ASP A 43 3.81 -7.84 -3.08
C ASP A 43 4.57 -6.50 -2.96
N GLU A 44 4.69 -5.78 -4.07
CA GLU A 44 5.44 -4.52 -4.15
C GLU A 44 4.53 -3.30 -4.29
N THR A 45 3.23 -3.50 -4.15
CA THR A 45 2.24 -2.43 -4.28
C THR A 45 2.10 -1.72 -2.96
N LEU A 46 2.17 -0.38 -3.00
CA LEU A 46 1.84 0.45 -1.85
C LEU A 46 0.33 0.67 -1.80
N PHE A 47 -0.17 0.93 -0.60
CA PHE A 47 -1.57 1.09 -0.27
C PHE A 47 -1.75 2.38 0.54
N TYR A 48 -2.94 2.95 0.42
CA TYR A 48 -3.46 3.94 1.34
C TYR A 48 -4.93 3.62 1.58
N ASP A 49 -5.39 3.71 2.83
CA ASP A 49 -6.78 3.43 3.21
C ASP A 49 -7.34 2.12 2.62
N GLY A 50 -6.55 1.05 2.72
CA GLY A 50 -6.92 -0.29 2.23
C GLY A 50 -6.94 -0.46 0.71
N LYS A 51 -6.60 0.57 -0.08
CA LYS A 51 -6.64 0.53 -1.55
C LYS A 51 -5.22 0.64 -2.13
N PRO A 52 -4.90 -0.11 -3.20
CA PRO A 52 -3.59 -0.07 -3.84
C PRO A 52 -3.37 1.26 -4.58
N ILE A 53 -2.12 1.70 -4.63
CA ILE A 53 -1.67 2.90 -5.32
C ILE A 53 -0.98 2.51 -6.62
N PHE A 54 -1.60 2.84 -7.74
CA PHE A 54 -1.06 2.68 -9.07
C PHE A 54 -0.32 3.95 -9.51
N ARG A 55 0.97 3.81 -9.81
CA ARG A 55 1.84 4.93 -10.18
C ARG A 55 2.07 4.98 -11.69
N PHE A 56 1.72 6.12 -12.26
CA PHE A 56 1.91 6.48 -13.65
C PHE A 56 3.20 7.29 -13.78
N ARG A 57 4.21 6.77 -14.49
CA ARG A 57 5.49 7.48 -14.68
C ARG A 57 5.30 8.83 -15.40
N LYS A 58 4.32 8.87 -16.30
CA LYS A 58 3.84 10.02 -17.07
C LYS A 58 2.37 9.77 -17.36
N ASP A 59 1.63 10.83 -17.68
CA ASP A 59 0.21 10.74 -18.02
C ASP A 59 -0.09 9.70 -19.09
N THR A 60 0.84 9.50 -20.04
CA THR A 60 0.69 8.63 -21.20
C THR A 60 1.10 7.18 -20.98
N ASN A 61 1.70 6.84 -19.82
CA ASN A 61 2.13 5.46 -19.57
C ASN A 61 0.93 4.62 -19.13
N PRO A 62 0.47 3.63 -19.91
CA PRO A 62 -0.70 2.86 -19.55
C PRO A 62 -0.38 1.82 -18.47
N ILE A 63 -1.34 1.62 -17.57
CA ILE A 63 -1.39 0.45 -16.69
C ILE A 63 -2.38 -0.55 -17.30
N ALA A 64 -1.98 -1.81 -17.38
CA ALA A 64 -2.81 -2.85 -17.95
C ALA A 64 -4.17 -2.91 -17.23
N GLU A 65 -5.25 -2.87 -18.00
CA GLU A 65 -6.60 -2.67 -17.47
C GLU A 65 -7.00 -3.80 -16.52
N TYR A 66 -6.61 -5.04 -16.82
CA TYR A 66 -6.88 -6.19 -15.96
C TYR A 66 -6.35 -6.03 -14.52
N LYS A 67 -5.23 -5.30 -14.32
CA LYS A 67 -4.70 -5.02 -12.97
C LYS A 67 -5.60 -4.07 -12.19
N LEU A 68 -6.15 -3.07 -12.89
CA LEU A 68 -7.07 -2.10 -12.30
C LEU A 68 -8.42 -2.76 -11.96
N GLN A 69 -8.92 -3.60 -12.88
CA GLN A 69 -10.13 -4.40 -12.65
C GLN A 69 -9.97 -5.35 -11.45
N GLN A 70 -8.83 -6.06 -11.39
CA GLN A 70 -8.55 -6.97 -10.27
C GLN A 70 -8.42 -6.22 -8.94
N ALA A 71 -7.74 -5.07 -8.92
CA ALA A 71 -7.65 -4.24 -7.71
C ALA A 71 -9.01 -3.72 -7.25
N PHE A 72 -9.87 -3.31 -8.18
CA PHE A 72 -11.24 -2.93 -7.86
C PHE A 72 -12.04 -4.09 -7.27
N ALA A 73 -11.88 -5.31 -7.81
CA ALA A 73 -12.54 -6.50 -7.28
C ALA A 73 -12.02 -6.89 -5.89
N ASP A 74 -10.70 -6.86 -5.68
CA ASP A 74 -10.04 -7.26 -4.44
C ASP A 74 -10.25 -6.27 -3.30
N PHE A 75 -10.19 -4.96 -3.59
CA PHE A 75 -10.13 -3.90 -2.56
C PHE A 75 -11.28 -2.88 -2.64
N GLY A 76 -12.22 -3.07 -3.57
CA GLY A 76 -13.32 -2.13 -3.79
C GLY A 76 -12.90 -0.81 -4.41
N GLY A 77 -11.67 -0.71 -4.92
CA GLY A 77 -11.15 0.50 -5.54
C GLY A 77 -9.62 0.53 -5.59
N PHE A 78 -9.09 1.66 -6.07
CA PHE A 78 -7.66 1.94 -6.12
C PHE A 78 -7.41 3.45 -6.20
N HIS A 79 -6.19 3.85 -5.85
CA HIS A 79 -5.68 5.19 -6.10
C HIS A 79 -4.79 5.17 -7.34
N ALA A 80 -4.86 6.21 -8.16
CA ALA A 80 -3.93 6.43 -9.25
C ALA A 80 -3.18 7.75 -9.00
N GLN A 81 -1.86 7.74 -9.21
CA GLN A 81 -0.99 8.89 -9.02
C GLN A 81 -0.06 9.07 -10.21
N VAL A 82 0.13 10.31 -10.67
CA VAL A 82 1.26 10.64 -11.54
C VAL A 82 2.51 10.85 -10.67
N SER A 83 3.51 9.99 -10.83
CA SER A 83 4.72 9.95 -9.99
C SER A 83 5.38 11.31 -9.83
N GLY A 84 5.71 11.70 -8.58
CA GLY A 84 6.35 12.97 -8.29
C GLY A 84 5.45 14.21 -8.43
N SER A 85 4.14 14.03 -8.59
CA SER A 85 3.17 15.11 -8.59
C SER A 85 2.07 14.88 -7.55
N ASN A 86 1.32 15.94 -7.24
CA ASN A 86 0.14 15.88 -6.38
C ASN A 86 -1.12 15.44 -7.14
N ARG A 87 -1.01 15.02 -8.41
CA ARG A 87 -2.15 14.54 -9.19
C ARG A 87 -2.48 13.11 -8.77
N VAL A 88 -3.50 13.02 -7.93
CA VAL A 88 -4.06 11.78 -7.42
C VAL A 88 -5.56 11.75 -7.70
N ILE A 89 -6.03 10.62 -8.20
CA ILE A 89 -7.45 10.31 -8.30
C ILE A 89 -7.74 9.03 -7.53
N SER A 90 -8.95 8.90 -7.02
CA SER A 90 -9.44 7.67 -6.41
C SER A 90 -10.56 7.11 -7.26
N ILE A 91 -10.54 5.81 -7.48
CA ILE A 91 -11.66 5.08 -8.08
C ILE A 91 -12.16 4.11 -7.03
N ALA A 92 -13.43 4.21 -6.67
CA ALA A 92 -14.05 3.42 -5.62
C ALA A 92 -15.46 2.95 -6.04
N LYS A 93 -16.04 2.04 -5.28
CA LYS A 93 -17.46 1.67 -5.45
C LYS A 93 -18.36 2.88 -5.21
N HIS A 94 -19.33 3.10 -6.10
CA HIS A 94 -20.31 4.17 -5.90
C HIS A 94 -21.13 3.91 -4.61
N PRO A 95 -21.29 4.90 -3.71
CA PRO A 95 -21.95 4.68 -2.41
C PRO A 95 -23.38 4.14 -2.51
N SER A 96 -24.14 4.59 -3.51
CA SER A 96 -25.53 4.16 -3.74
C SER A 96 -25.67 3.01 -4.75
N ASN A 97 -24.59 2.66 -5.47
CA ASN A 97 -24.62 1.54 -6.41
C ASN A 97 -23.25 0.87 -6.49
N PRO A 98 -22.98 -0.12 -5.62
CA PRO A 98 -21.69 -0.80 -5.56
C PRO A 98 -21.27 -1.52 -6.85
N GLU A 99 -22.20 -1.69 -7.80
CA GLU A 99 -21.93 -2.28 -9.12
C GLU A 99 -21.23 -1.31 -10.08
N ILE A 100 -21.20 -0.01 -9.77
CA ILE A 100 -20.61 1.05 -10.58
C ILE A 100 -19.29 1.52 -9.95
N ALA A 101 -18.27 1.67 -10.79
CA ALA A 101 -17.06 2.38 -10.41
C ALA A 101 -17.32 3.89 -10.44
N ALA A 102 -17.12 4.55 -9.31
CA ALA A 102 -17.19 5.99 -9.17
C ALA A 102 -15.78 6.57 -9.19
N LEU A 103 -15.55 7.55 -10.06
CA LEU A 103 -14.38 8.40 -9.99
C LEU A 103 -14.61 9.43 -8.88
N GLU A 104 -13.76 9.39 -7.85
CA GLU A 104 -13.66 10.41 -6.81
C GLU A 104 -12.55 11.38 -7.21
N ALA A 105 -12.86 12.28 -8.15
CA ALA A 105 -11.93 13.29 -8.65
C ALA A 105 -12.41 14.72 -8.33
N PRO A 106 -11.51 15.61 -7.84
CA PRO A 106 -10.17 15.30 -7.35
C PRO A 106 -10.23 14.42 -6.09
N ALA A 107 -9.20 13.60 -5.86
CA ALA A 107 -9.11 12.85 -4.60
C ALA A 107 -9.13 13.83 -3.41
N ALA A 108 -9.74 13.42 -2.30
CA ALA A 108 -9.76 14.23 -1.08
C ALA A 108 -8.33 14.55 -0.61
N SER A 109 -8.14 15.72 0.01
CA SER A 109 -6.81 16.24 0.37
C SER A 109 -5.98 15.29 1.25
N ASP A 110 -6.66 14.52 2.11
CA ASP A 110 -6.06 13.50 2.96
C ASP A 110 -5.55 12.30 2.15
N VAL A 111 -6.26 11.90 1.09
CA VAL A 111 -5.81 10.87 0.15
C VAL A 111 -4.55 11.33 -0.58
N VAL A 112 -4.54 12.56 -1.09
CA VAL A 112 -3.35 13.13 -1.75
C VAL A 112 -2.16 13.09 -0.76
N ALA A 113 -2.35 13.58 0.46
CA ALA A 113 -1.31 13.58 1.49
C ALA A 113 -0.86 12.14 1.87
N GLY A 114 -1.78 11.20 1.94
CA GLY A 114 -1.52 9.78 2.19
C GLY A 114 -0.64 9.13 1.13
N VAL A 115 -1.03 9.27 -0.13
CA VAL A 115 -0.29 8.75 -1.28
C VAL A 115 1.11 9.36 -1.37
N MET A 116 1.22 10.67 -1.17
CA MET A 116 2.51 11.37 -1.17
C MET A 116 3.41 10.92 -0.01
N ARG A 117 2.85 10.65 1.18
CA ARG A 117 3.61 10.09 2.31
C ARG A 117 4.16 8.69 2.01
N ALA A 118 3.38 7.83 1.34
CA ALA A 118 3.84 6.51 0.93
C ALA A 118 5.02 6.61 -0.07
N GLU A 119 4.97 7.56 -1.01
CA GLU A 119 6.10 7.84 -1.92
C GLU A 119 7.32 8.40 -1.18
N GLN A 120 7.13 9.39 -0.31
CA GLN A 120 8.21 10.01 0.44
C GLN A 120 8.92 9.01 1.36
N THR A 121 8.18 8.07 1.95
CA THR A 121 8.75 6.98 2.74
C THR A 121 9.75 6.16 1.91
N GLY A 122 9.39 5.84 0.67
CA GLY A 122 10.26 5.08 -0.23
C GLY A 122 11.53 5.84 -0.65
N ARG A 123 11.42 7.15 -0.83
CA ARG A 123 12.56 8.04 -1.12
C ARG A 123 13.50 8.21 0.08
N THR A 124 12.96 8.14 1.30
CA THR A 124 13.71 8.45 2.53
C THR A 124 14.35 7.21 3.16
N PHE A 125 13.62 6.09 3.19
CA PHE A 125 14.02 4.86 3.89
C PHE A 125 14.23 3.67 2.96
N GLY A 126 14.13 3.88 1.65
CA GLY A 126 14.22 2.84 0.65
C GLY A 126 12.89 2.15 0.35
N ARG A 127 12.89 1.42 -0.77
CA ARG A 127 11.71 0.78 -1.35
C ARG A 127 11.05 -0.22 -0.40
N ASN A 128 11.83 -1.11 0.22
CA ASN A 128 11.28 -2.16 1.05
C ASN A 128 10.68 -1.59 2.34
N ALA A 129 11.31 -0.58 2.95
CA ALA A 129 10.74 0.12 4.10
C ALA A 129 9.34 0.69 3.79
N ALA A 130 9.16 1.29 2.61
CA ALA A 130 7.85 1.74 2.16
C ALA A 130 6.87 0.60 1.93
N SER A 131 7.30 -0.51 1.32
CA SER A 131 6.46 -1.70 1.13
C SER A 131 6.04 -2.34 2.46
N ILE A 132 6.87 -2.29 3.50
CA ILE A 132 6.51 -2.79 4.83
C ILE A 132 5.56 -1.84 5.56
N ALA A 133 5.77 -0.52 5.43
CA ALA A 133 4.99 0.51 6.13
C ALA A 133 3.64 0.82 5.49
N HIS A 134 3.58 0.75 4.15
CA HIS A 134 2.42 1.12 3.34
C HIS A 134 1.96 -0.01 2.44
N GLY A 135 2.56 -1.19 2.44
CA GLY A 135 2.09 -2.31 1.61
C GLY A 135 0.96 -3.11 2.26
N TRP A 136 0.73 -4.30 1.71
CA TRP A 136 -0.25 -5.24 2.27
C TRP A 136 0.02 -5.54 3.75
N GLY A 137 -1.07 -5.65 4.51
CA GLY A 137 -1.08 -5.81 5.96
C GLY A 137 -0.29 -7.01 6.48
N ALA A 138 -0.13 -7.08 7.80
CA ALA A 138 0.45 -8.22 8.47
C ALA A 138 -0.56 -9.36 8.62
N SER A 139 -0.07 -10.59 8.78
CA SER A 139 -0.93 -11.71 9.12
C SER A 139 -1.69 -11.43 10.42
N THR A 140 -2.98 -11.81 10.47
CA THR A 140 -3.79 -11.73 11.70
C THR A 140 -3.28 -12.73 12.73
N VAL A 141 -3.23 -12.34 14.01
CA VAL A 141 -2.84 -13.26 15.09
C VAL A 141 -4.06 -13.68 15.91
N PRO A 142 -4.15 -14.96 16.30
CA PRO A 142 -5.28 -15.45 17.08
C PRO A 142 -5.36 -14.76 18.44
N MET A 143 -6.59 -14.48 18.88
CA MET A 143 -6.85 -14.01 20.23
C MET A 143 -6.81 -15.19 21.21
N ARG A 144 -6.02 -15.07 22.27
CA ARG A 144 -6.01 -16.04 23.38
C ARG A 144 -7.02 -15.60 24.43
N ARG A 145 -7.96 -16.46 24.80
CA ARG A 145 -8.84 -16.24 25.95
C ARG A 145 -8.00 -16.29 27.23
N GLY A 146 -7.93 -15.17 27.95
CA GLY A 146 -7.30 -15.12 29.25
C GLY A 146 -8.13 -15.82 30.34
N ARG A 147 -7.49 -16.10 31.48
CA ARG A 147 -8.06 -16.82 32.63
C ARG A 147 -9.29 -16.14 33.27
N PHE A 148 -9.61 -14.91 32.86
CA PHE A 148 -10.72 -14.09 33.36
C PHE A 148 -11.61 -13.53 32.23
N GLY A 149 -11.73 -14.25 31.11
CA GLY A 149 -12.59 -13.85 29.98
C GLY A 149 -12.07 -12.69 29.13
N ARG A 150 -10.98 -12.02 29.53
CA ARG A 150 -10.30 -11.00 28.71
C ARG A 150 -9.50 -11.68 27.61
N SER A 151 -9.94 -11.53 26.35
CA SER A 151 -9.17 -11.92 25.18
C SER A 151 -7.98 -10.97 25.01
N LYS A 152 -6.77 -11.51 24.91
CA LYS A 152 -5.57 -10.75 24.53
C LYS A 152 -5.00 -11.35 23.24
N PRO A 153 -4.50 -10.51 22.32
CA PRO A 153 -3.82 -11.05 21.14
C PRO A 153 -2.60 -11.86 21.59
N ALA A 154 -2.32 -12.96 20.89
CA ALA A 154 -1.19 -13.83 21.21
C ALA A 154 0.16 -13.09 21.18
N ARG A 155 0.24 -12.00 20.41
CA ARG A 155 1.40 -11.12 20.29
C ARG A 155 0.93 -9.69 20.06
N SER A 156 1.51 -8.73 20.78
CA SER A 156 1.28 -7.29 20.59
C SER A 156 2.61 -6.61 20.27
N PRO A 157 2.62 -5.56 19.45
CA PRO A 157 3.81 -4.73 19.28
C PRO A 157 4.18 -4.05 20.61
N PRO A 158 5.48 -3.77 20.84
CA PRO A 158 5.91 -2.97 21.97
C PRO A 158 5.57 -1.48 21.78
N SER A 159 5.89 -0.63 22.76
CA SER A 159 5.68 0.81 22.64
C SER A 159 6.58 1.45 21.59
N TRP A 160 6.22 2.65 21.11
CA TRP A 160 6.99 3.36 20.09
C TRP A 160 8.41 3.67 20.54
N GLU A 161 8.63 3.98 21.81
CA GLU A 161 9.97 4.20 22.36
C GLU A 161 10.84 2.96 22.21
N VAL A 162 10.29 1.77 22.47
CA VAL A 162 10.99 0.50 22.30
C VAL A 162 11.26 0.20 20.82
N ILE A 163 10.30 0.49 19.94
CA ILE A 163 10.48 0.33 18.48
C ILE A 163 11.61 1.23 17.99
N HIS A 164 11.63 2.50 18.38
CA HIS A 164 12.68 3.43 17.95
C HIS A 164 14.04 3.19 18.65
N ALA A 165 14.07 2.46 19.77
CA ALA A 165 15.29 1.99 20.40
C ALA A 165 15.81 0.65 19.84
N SER A 166 15.01 -0.06 19.03
CA SER A 166 15.39 -1.39 18.53
C SER A 166 16.49 -1.32 17.45
N THR A 167 17.14 -2.45 17.19
CA THR A 167 18.08 -2.58 16.06
C THR A 167 17.33 -2.31 14.74
N PRO A 168 17.84 -1.42 13.87
CA PRO A 168 17.28 -1.22 12.55
C PRO A 168 17.38 -2.48 11.69
N SER A 169 16.33 -2.76 10.93
CA SER A 169 16.34 -3.77 9.88
C SER A 169 17.10 -3.28 8.65
N ASP A 170 17.72 -4.20 7.92
CA ASP A 170 18.34 -3.89 6.63
C ASP A 170 17.26 -3.64 5.58
N GLY A 171 17.16 -2.40 5.10
CA GLY A 171 16.23 -1.99 4.05
C GLY A 171 16.48 -2.64 2.69
N ASN A 172 17.64 -3.25 2.47
CA ASN A 172 18.00 -3.94 1.23
C ASN A 172 17.79 -5.45 1.29
N ALA A 173 17.42 -6.00 2.46
CA ALA A 173 17.10 -7.42 2.60
C ALA A 173 15.88 -7.81 1.76
N ASP A 174 15.75 -9.10 1.44
CA ASP A 174 14.62 -9.64 0.69
C ASP A 174 13.27 -9.27 1.32
N LEU A 175 12.32 -8.81 0.49
CA LEU A 175 11.05 -8.29 0.98
C LEU A 175 10.21 -9.36 1.69
N ARG A 176 10.27 -10.63 1.25
CA ARG A 176 9.53 -11.72 1.90
C ARG A 176 10.12 -12.01 3.28
N TYR A 177 11.44 -11.99 3.39
CA TYR A 177 12.11 -12.10 4.69
C TYR A 177 11.71 -10.96 5.63
N LEU A 178 11.70 -9.71 5.15
CA LEU A 178 11.27 -8.56 5.97
C LEU A 178 9.80 -8.67 6.41
N ARG A 179 8.90 -9.13 5.53
CA ARG A 179 7.49 -9.40 5.87
C ARG A 179 7.36 -10.48 6.94
N GLN A 180 8.13 -11.57 6.82
CA GLN A 180 8.17 -12.61 7.84
C GLN A 180 8.64 -12.06 9.19
N GLN A 181 9.73 -11.29 9.20
CA GLN A 181 10.23 -10.65 10.42
C GLN A 181 9.21 -9.69 11.03
N ARG A 182 8.48 -8.91 10.22
CA ARG A 182 7.37 -8.07 10.70
C ARG A 182 6.26 -8.91 11.33
N ASP A 183 5.83 -9.98 10.65
CA ASP A 183 4.72 -10.80 11.10
C ASP A 183 5.08 -11.56 12.40
N GLU A 184 6.34 -11.95 12.53
CA GLU A 184 6.92 -12.52 13.74
C GLU A 184 7.03 -11.47 14.86
N ASN A 185 7.73 -10.37 14.67
CA ASN A 185 8.00 -9.43 15.76
C ASN A 185 6.81 -8.51 16.07
N ARG A 186 5.90 -8.31 15.11
CA ARG A 186 4.82 -7.30 15.09
C ARG A 186 5.32 -5.86 15.04
N PHE A 187 6.61 -5.64 14.92
CA PHE A 187 7.19 -4.33 14.73
C PHE A 187 8.47 -4.43 13.89
N MET A 188 8.89 -3.31 13.32
CA MET A 188 10.17 -3.14 12.64
C MET A 188 10.65 -1.71 12.79
N ARG A 189 11.95 -1.49 12.61
CA ARG A 189 12.55 -0.17 12.55
C ARG A 189 13.43 -0.08 11.31
N PHE A 190 13.33 1.02 10.58
CA PHE A 190 14.29 1.38 9.55
C PHE A 190 14.93 2.73 9.90
N ILE A 191 16.13 2.96 9.36
CA ILE A 191 16.82 4.26 9.38
C ILE A 191 17.11 4.67 7.94
N ASN A 192 17.16 5.97 7.68
CA ASN A 192 17.60 6.45 6.37
C ASN A 192 19.11 6.31 6.21
N ASP A 193 19.61 6.45 4.99
CA ASP A 193 21.04 6.31 4.67
C ASP A 193 21.94 7.27 5.48
N ALA A 194 21.41 8.45 5.83
CA ALA A 194 22.10 9.44 6.64
C ALA A 194 22.11 9.13 8.15
N GLY A 195 21.35 8.13 8.61
CA GLY A 195 21.20 7.80 10.03
C GLY A 195 20.53 8.90 10.88
N THR A 196 19.84 9.84 10.25
CA THR A 196 19.22 11.01 10.90
C THR A 196 17.75 10.79 11.23
N LEU A 197 17.08 9.93 10.47
CA LEU A 197 15.67 9.66 10.61
C LEU A 197 15.43 8.18 10.91
N SER A 198 14.39 7.91 11.69
CA SER A 198 13.91 6.56 11.98
C SER A 198 12.45 6.40 11.57
N LEU A 199 12.16 5.30 10.91
CA LEU A 199 10.82 4.82 10.62
C LEU A 199 10.51 3.64 11.54
N GLY A 200 9.62 3.83 12.51
CA GLY A 200 9.07 2.76 13.32
C GLY A 200 7.81 2.22 12.66
N ILE A 201 7.64 0.90 12.64
CA ILE A 201 6.48 0.21 12.06
C ILE A 201 5.94 -0.74 13.11
N SER A 202 4.62 -0.80 13.25
CA SER A 202 3.88 -1.63 14.19
C SER A 202 2.71 -2.30 13.49
N ALA A 203 2.41 -3.53 13.86
CA ALA A 203 1.31 -4.31 13.31
C ALA A 203 0.39 -4.80 14.43
N ASN A 204 -0.87 -4.35 14.43
CA ASN A 204 -1.85 -4.73 15.45
C ASN A 204 -2.31 -6.19 15.28
N ALA A 205 -3.20 -6.68 16.15
CA ALA A 205 -3.66 -8.07 16.11
C ALA A 205 -4.40 -8.46 14.81
N GLU A 206 -5.08 -7.48 14.21
CA GLU A 206 -5.86 -7.61 12.97
C GLU A 206 -4.99 -7.49 11.72
N GLY A 207 -3.69 -7.23 11.88
CA GLY A 207 -2.79 -7.05 10.76
C GLY A 207 -2.72 -5.63 10.20
N LYS A 208 -3.44 -4.67 10.80
CA LYS A 208 -3.34 -3.25 10.42
C LYS A 208 -1.94 -2.73 10.76
N ILE A 209 -1.31 -2.12 9.76
CA ILE A 209 0.00 -1.48 9.90
C ILE A 209 -0.18 -0.04 10.37
N GLN A 210 0.63 0.36 11.34
CA GLN A 210 0.84 1.74 11.76
C GLN A 210 2.32 2.05 11.67
N HIS A 211 2.67 3.30 11.41
CA HIS A 211 4.06 3.72 11.35
C HIS A 211 4.25 5.13 11.90
N GLN A 212 5.44 5.40 12.43
CA GLN A 212 5.84 6.69 13.00
C GLN A 212 7.22 7.08 12.49
N HIS A 213 7.38 8.37 12.15
CA HIS A 213 8.67 8.93 11.75
C HIS A 213 9.24 9.73 12.90
N PHE A 214 10.52 9.53 13.19
CA PHE A 214 11.23 10.16 14.29
C PHE A 214 12.57 10.75 13.84
N ASP A 215 12.82 11.99 14.21
CA ASP A 215 14.12 12.65 14.06
C ASP A 215 15.01 12.25 15.23
N ILE A 216 16.08 11.52 14.93
CA ILE A 216 17.00 10.95 15.92
C ILE A 216 17.79 12.06 16.62
N HIS A 217 18.08 13.17 15.94
CA HIS A 217 18.94 14.22 16.46
C HIS A 217 18.18 15.19 17.36
N ASN A 218 16.94 15.52 16.97
CA ASN A 218 16.12 16.48 17.69
C ASN A 218 15.11 15.82 18.64
N GLY A 219 15.04 14.49 18.64
CA GLY A 219 14.09 13.73 19.46
C GLY A 219 12.63 13.97 19.08
N ARG A 220 12.35 14.42 17.85
CA ARG A 220 11.03 14.93 17.44
C ARG A 220 10.29 13.95 16.55
N VAL A 221 9.02 13.70 16.86
CA VAL A 221 8.09 13.00 15.96
C VAL A 221 7.76 13.91 14.77
N LEU A 222 7.93 13.40 13.56
CA LEU A 222 7.66 14.16 12.33
C LEU A 222 6.25 13.89 11.80
N PHE A 223 5.73 12.68 12.01
CA PHE A 223 4.40 12.26 11.55
C PHE A 223 3.77 11.26 12.52
N HIS A 224 2.47 11.38 12.73
CA HIS A 224 1.66 10.39 13.44
C HIS A 224 0.95 9.47 12.45
N GLY A 225 1.10 8.16 12.62
CA GLY A 225 0.26 7.16 11.96
C GLY A 225 -1.12 7.10 12.61
N PHE A 226 -2.17 6.89 11.80
CA PHE A 226 -3.56 6.74 12.25
C PHE A 226 -4.03 5.28 12.06
#